data_AF-A0A6L9IRY3-F1
#
_entry.id   AF-A0A6L9IRY3-F1
#
_cell.length_a   1.000
_cell.length_b   1.000
_cell.length_c   1.000
_cell.angle_alpha   90.00
_cell.angle_beta   90.00
_cell.angle_gamma   90.00
#
_symmetry.space_group_name_H-M   'P 1'
#
loop_
_entity.id
_entity.type
_entity.pdbx_description
1 polymer ?
#
loop_
_entity_poly.entity_id
_entity_poly.type
_entity_poly.pdbx_seq_one_letter_code
_entity_poly.pdbx_strand_id
1 'polypeptide(L)'
;GPQAGIIIGRADLIDTLKQHPLARAVRADKLCLAGLSATLDHYRKGEALDKVPVWRMISLPLDDIRSRAEVWAAAVGGDILASESTVGGGSLPGETLSTWTLAPRVDQPNAAAAQLRACDPPVIARVAQDRLLLDPRTVLPGQDEVLLAAVSTLQTT
;
A
#
# COMPACT_ATOMS: atom_id res chain seq x y z
N GLY A 1 -5.52 0.85 10.51
CA GLY A 1 -5.41 1.95 11.50
C GLY A 1 -3.97 2.05 11.98
N PRO A 2 -3.70 2.83 13.04
CA PRO A 2 -2.38 2.85 13.67
C PRO A 2 -2.03 1.48 14.28
N GLN A 3 -0.77 1.27 14.64
CA GLN A 3 -0.34 0.08 15.36
C GLN A 3 -1.05 0.00 16.71
N ALA A 4 -1.77 -1.10 16.94
CA ALA A 4 -2.50 -1.36 18.18
C ALA A 4 -2.68 -2.88 18.40
N GLY A 5 -2.64 -3.30 19.67
CA GLY A 5 -3.08 -4.63 20.08
C GLY A 5 -4.57 -4.58 20.48
N ILE A 6 -5.41 -5.32 19.77
CA ILE A 6 -6.86 -5.37 20.02
C ILE A 6 -7.18 -6.73 20.67
N ILE A 7 -7.77 -6.70 21.88
CA ILE A 7 -8.21 -7.89 22.60
C ILE A 7 -9.72 -7.78 22.80
N ILE A 8 -10.47 -8.77 22.34
CA ILE A 8 -11.93 -8.85 22.46
C ILE A 8 -12.27 -10.24 23.02
N GLY A 9 -13.17 -10.31 24.00
CA GLY A 9 -13.51 -11.58 24.64
C GLY A 9 -14.40 -11.39 25.87
N ARG A 10 -14.40 -12.40 26.75
CA ARG A 10 -15.22 -12.40 27.98
C ARG A 10 -14.82 -11.27 28.93
N ALA A 11 -15.81 -10.61 29.51
CA ALA A 11 -15.61 -9.46 30.40
C ALA A 11 -14.71 -9.79 31.60
N ASP A 12 -14.91 -10.95 32.25
CA ASP A 12 -14.13 -11.35 33.42
C ASP A 12 -12.63 -11.55 33.12
N LEU A 13 -12.31 -12.08 31.93
CA LEU A 13 -10.92 -12.23 31.48
C LEU A 13 -10.30 -10.88 31.12
N ILE A 14 -11.06 -9.99 30.46
CA ILE A 14 -10.61 -8.64 30.13
C ILE A 14 -10.33 -7.83 31.41
N ASP A 15 -11.19 -7.94 32.43
CA ASP A 15 -10.99 -7.23 33.70
C ASP A 15 -9.78 -7.75 34.46
N THR A 16 -9.51 -9.07 34.39
CA THR A 16 -8.27 -9.66 34.90
C THR A 16 -7.04 -9.07 34.19
N LEU A 17 -7.07 -8.96 32.85
CA LEU A 17 -5.96 -8.38 32.07
C LEU A 17 -5.72 -6.89 32.39
N LYS A 18 -6.78 -6.11 32.58
CA LYS A 18 -6.68 -4.67 32.92
C LYS A 18 -5.98 -4.42 34.25
N GLN A 19 -6.11 -5.34 35.21
CA GLN A 19 -5.49 -5.23 36.54
C GLN A 19 -4.03 -5.69 36.56
N HIS A 20 -3.57 -6.42 35.53
CA HIS A 20 -2.21 -6.93 35.47
C HIS A 20 -1.19 -5.77 35.38
N PRO A 21 -0.06 -5.80 36.12
CA PRO A 21 0.93 -4.72 36.12
C PRO A 21 1.46 -4.33 34.73
N LEU A 22 1.56 -5.30 33.81
CA LEU A 22 1.97 -5.05 32.42
C LEU A 22 0.99 -4.15 31.64
N ALA A 23 -0.29 -4.09 32.02
CA ALA A 23 -1.28 -3.26 31.32
C ALA A 23 -0.88 -1.78 31.29
N ARG A 24 -0.18 -1.31 32.34
CA ARG A 24 0.34 0.07 32.39
C ARG A 24 1.50 0.30 31.42
N ALA A 25 2.34 -0.73 31.21
CA ALA A 25 3.50 -0.69 30.33
C ALA A 25 3.12 -0.75 28.85
N VAL A 26 2.09 -1.54 28.50
CA VAL A 26 1.60 -1.70 27.12
C VAL A 26 0.44 -0.76 26.75
N ARG A 27 0.14 0.23 27.61
CA ARG A 27 -0.99 1.14 27.40
C ARG A 27 -0.76 1.99 26.15
N ALA A 28 -1.72 1.97 25.23
CA ALA A 28 -1.73 2.82 24.06
C ALA A 28 -1.63 4.31 24.44
N ASP A 29 -0.88 5.07 23.65
CA ASP A 29 -0.79 6.52 23.80
C ASP A 29 -2.02 7.23 23.23
N LYS A 30 -2.12 8.54 23.48
CA LYS A 30 -3.26 9.37 23.07
C LYS A 30 -3.44 9.44 21.56
N LEU A 31 -2.35 9.46 20.78
CA LEU A 31 -2.41 9.53 19.32
C LEU A 31 -2.88 8.19 18.74
N CYS A 32 -2.36 7.07 19.26
CA CYS A 32 -2.83 5.73 18.89
C CYS A 32 -4.33 5.59 19.15
N LEU A 33 -4.81 5.97 20.35
CA LEU A 33 -6.23 5.91 20.69
C LEU A 33 -7.10 6.81 19.79
N ALA A 34 -6.64 8.03 19.50
CA ALA A 34 -7.36 8.93 18.60
C ALA A 34 -7.46 8.36 17.17
N GLY A 35 -6.34 7.87 16.63
CA GLY A 35 -6.30 7.26 15.29
C GLY A 35 -7.10 5.97 15.19
N LEU A 36 -7.08 5.13 16.23
CA LEU A 36 -7.88 3.91 16.29
C LEU A 36 -9.38 4.23 16.37
N SER A 37 -9.77 5.19 17.21
CA SER A 37 -11.15 5.65 17.32
C SER A 37 -11.69 6.18 15.98
N ALA A 38 -10.93 7.05 15.31
CA ALA A 38 -11.30 7.55 13.98
C ALA A 38 -11.40 6.43 12.94
N THR A 39 -10.46 5.47 12.97
CA THR A 39 -10.52 4.29 12.10
C THR A 39 -11.80 3.50 12.34
N LEU A 40 -12.12 3.15 13.58
CA LEU A 40 -13.32 2.38 13.94
C LEU A 40 -14.62 3.11 13.62
N ASP A 41 -14.64 4.44 13.72
CA ASP A 41 -15.80 5.24 13.35
C ASP A 41 -16.13 5.14 11.85
N HIS A 42 -15.11 5.09 10.98
CA HIS A 42 -15.32 4.84 9.55
C HIS A 42 -15.91 3.45 9.28
N TYR A 43 -15.50 2.42 10.02
CA TYR A 43 -16.15 1.10 9.95
C TYR A 43 -17.60 1.16 10.41
N ARG A 44 -17.87 1.82 11.54
CA ARG A 44 -19.23 1.97 12.09
C ARG A 44 -20.17 2.68 11.12
N LYS A 45 -19.65 3.67 10.38
CA LYS A 45 -20.40 4.43 9.37
C LYS A 45 -20.54 3.71 8.02
N GLY A 46 -19.88 2.57 7.83
CA GLY A 46 -19.90 1.83 6.55
C GLY A 46 -19.06 2.47 5.44
N GLU A 47 -18.18 3.42 5.76
CA GLU A 47 -17.35 4.15 4.79
C GLU A 47 -15.90 3.66 4.77
N ALA A 48 -15.63 2.46 5.32
CA ALA A 48 -14.29 1.92 5.45
C ALA A 48 -13.59 1.73 4.08
N LEU A 49 -14.33 1.30 3.05
CA LEU A 49 -13.76 1.11 1.71
C LEU A 49 -13.23 2.42 1.11
N ASP A 50 -13.84 3.55 1.45
CA ASP A 50 -13.45 4.86 0.90
C ASP A 50 -12.42 5.58 1.77
N LYS A 51 -12.54 5.44 3.09
CA LYS A 51 -11.79 6.24 4.08
C LYS A 51 -10.59 5.54 4.67
N VAL A 52 -10.59 4.20 4.74
CA VAL A 52 -9.46 3.45 5.31
C VAL A 52 -8.50 3.07 4.17
N PRO A 53 -7.26 3.60 4.14
CA PRO A 53 -6.39 3.48 2.97
C PRO A 53 -6.15 2.05 2.50
N VAL A 54 -5.94 1.11 3.42
CA VAL A 54 -5.72 -0.30 3.05
C VAL A 54 -6.93 -0.90 2.34
N TRP A 55 -8.15 -0.57 2.78
CA TRP A 55 -9.35 -1.07 2.10
C TRP A 55 -9.54 -0.42 0.76
N ARG A 56 -9.31 0.89 0.63
CA ARG A 56 -9.37 1.58 -0.65
C ARG A 56 -8.42 0.97 -1.69
N MET A 57 -7.22 0.57 -1.26
CA MET A 57 -6.24 -0.11 -2.13
C MET A 57 -6.70 -1.53 -2.49
N ILE A 58 -7.15 -2.31 -1.50
CA ILE A 58 -7.61 -3.70 -1.70
C ILE A 58 -8.85 -3.76 -2.60
N SER A 59 -9.81 -2.84 -2.40
CA SER A 59 -11.09 -2.81 -3.12
C SER A 59 -11.03 -2.06 -4.44
N LEU A 60 -9.86 -1.57 -4.86
CA LEU A 60 -9.73 -0.84 -6.12
C LEU A 60 -10.08 -1.76 -7.29
N PRO A 61 -11.08 -1.42 -8.13
CA PRO A 61 -11.49 -2.26 -9.25
C PRO A 61 -10.34 -2.53 -10.23
N LEU A 62 -10.28 -3.74 -10.77
CA LEU A 62 -9.19 -4.14 -11.68
C LEU A 62 -9.16 -3.29 -12.96
N ASP A 63 -10.32 -2.88 -13.46
CA ASP A 63 -10.45 -2.03 -14.65
C ASP A 63 -9.93 -0.60 -14.38
N ASP A 64 -10.12 -0.08 -13.16
CA ASP A 64 -9.57 1.23 -12.76
C ASP A 64 -8.05 1.17 -12.67
N ILE A 65 -7.50 0.07 -12.11
CA ILE A 65 -6.05 -0.18 -12.07
C ILE A 65 -5.50 -0.24 -13.49
N ARG A 66 -6.15 -0.98 -14.39
CA ARG A 66 -5.75 -1.10 -15.79
C ARG A 66 -5.75 0.25 -16.49
N SER A 67 -6.86 0.98 -16.38
CA SER A 67 -7.03 2.30 -17.01
C SER A 67 -5.95 3.28 -16.53
N ARG A 68 -5.60 3.24 -15.24
CA ARG A 68 -4.54 4.07 -14.69
C ARG A 68 -3.15 3.66 -15.18
N ALA A 69 -2.87 2.36 -15.30
CA ALA A 69 -1.63 1.87 -15.90
C ALA A 69 -1.52 2.24 -17.39
N GLU A 70 -2.63 2.25 -18.13
CA GLU A 70 -2.70 2.71 -19.53
C GLU A 70 -2.36 4.21 -19.65
N VAL A 71 -2.90 5.05 -18.76
CA VAL A 71 -2.54 6.47 -18.71
C VAL A 71 -1.05 6.66 -18.43
N TRP A 72 -0.48 5.90 -17.49
CA TRP A 72 0.95 5.95 -17.21
C TRP A 72 1.79 5.49 -18.41
N ALA A 73 1.40 4.40 -19.06
CA ALA A 73 2.06 3.89 -20.26
C ALA A 73 2.01 4.90 -21.42
N ALA A 74 0.94 5.67 -21.56
CA ALA A 74 0.87 6.74 -22.56
C ALA A 74 1.81 7.91 -22.23
N ALA A 75 2.04 8.19 -20.95
CA ALA A 75 2.87 9.32 -20.51
C ALA A 75 4.38 9.04 -20.55
N VAL A 76 4.80 7.85 -20.15
CA VAL A 76 6.22 7.48 -20.10
C VAL A 76 6.57 6.33 -21.04
N GLY A 77 5.62 5.62 -21.62
CA GLY A 77 5.93 4.42 -22.40
C GLY A 77 6.24 3.21 -21.52
N GLY A 78 6.07 2.02 -22.08
CA GLY A 78 6.19 0.76 -21.36
C GLY A 78 5.07 -0.21 -21.73
N ASP A 79 5.15 -1.41 -21.19
CA ASP A 79 4.16 -2.45 -21.41
C ASP A 79 3.25 -2.57 -20.18
N ILE A 80 1.98 -2.89 -20.40
CA ILE A 80 1.02 -3.14 -19.31
C ILE A 80 0.92 -4.64 -19.11
N LEU A 81 1.26 -5.10 -17.91
CA LEU A 81 1.39 -6.53 -17.61
C LEU A 81 0.39 -6.93 -16.53
N ALA A 82 -0.28 -8.06 -16.74
CA ALA A 82 -1.05 -8.72 -15.69
C ALA A 82 -0.09 -9.21 -14.61
N SER A 83 -0.44 -9.02 -13.35
CA SER A 83 0.39 -9.40 -12.22
C SER A 83 -0.48 -9.70 -10.98
N GLU A 84 0.18 -10.10 -9.91
CA GLU A 84 -0.40 -10.25 -8.58
C GLU A 84 0.23 -9.24 -7.60
N SER A 85 -0.61 -8.58 -6.79
CA SER A 85 -0.19 -7.81 -5.62
C SER A 85 -0.32 -8.68 -4.39
N THR A 86 0.74 -8.79 -3.58
CA THR A 86 0.67 -9.47 -2.29
C THR A 86 -0.02 -8.59 -1.25
N VAL A 87 -0.99 -9.15 -0.53
CA VAL A 87 -1.70 -8.45 0.54
C VAL A 87 -1.06 -8.78 1.89
N GLY A 88 -0.79 -7.76 2.70
CA GLY A 88 -0.41 -7.94 4.09
C GLY A 88 0.98 -8.56 4.27
N GLY A 89 2.02 -7.93 3.71
CA GLY A 89 3.42 -8.40 3.55
C GLY A 89 4.16 -9.10 4.71
N GLY A 90 3.53 -9.34 5.87
CA GLY A 90 3.96 -10.29 6.90
C GLY A 90 2.83 -10.87 7.78
N SER A 91 1.56 -10.47 7.57
CA SER A 91 0.40 -10.92 8.36
C SER A 91 -0.47 -11.94 7.64
N LEU A 92 -0.41 -11.98 6.30
CA LEU A 92 -1.19 -12.87 5.43
C LEU A 92 -0.26 -13.49 4.39
N PRO A 93 0.58 -14.47 4.76
CA PRO A 93 1.46 -15.13 3.81
C PRO A 93 0.64 -15.88 2.75
N GLY A 94 0.82 -15.52 1.48
CA GLY A 94 0.24 -16.23 0.34
C GLY A 94 -1.03 -15.63 -0.27
N GLU A 95 -1.62 -14.60 0.35
CA GLU A 95 -2.80 -13.94 -0.22
C GLU A 95 -2.39 -12.94 -1.31
N THR A 96 -2.84 -13.19 -2.53
CA THR A 96 -2.60 -12.34 -3.70
C THR A 96 -3.90 -11.78 -4.27
N LEU A 97 -3.81 -10.61 -4.88
CA LEU A 97 -4.90 -10.00 -5.64
C LEU A 97 -4.41 -9.71 -7.05
N SER A 98 -5.20 -10.09 -8.06
CA SER A 98 -4.91 -9.70 -9.45
C SER A 98 -4.77 -8.18 -9.57
N THR A 99 -3.85 -7.75 -10.43
CA THR A 99 -3.54 -6.34 -10.71
C THR A 99 -3.01 -6.17 -12.13
N TRP A 100 -2.89 -4.93 -12.56
CA TRP A 100 -2.16 -4.52 -13.76
C TRP A 100 -1.01 -3.60 -13.35
N THR A 101 0.16 -3.81 -13.93
CA THR A 101 1.34 -2.98 -13.65
C THR A 101 1.84 -2.31 -14.91
N LEU A 102 2.39 -1.11 -14.77
CA LEU A 102 3.26 -0.53 -15.80
C LEU A 102 4.66 -1.15 -15.68
N ALA A 103 5.18 -1.64 -16.79
CA ALA A 103 6.56 -2.05 -16.95
C ALA A 103 7.29 -1.11 -17.93
N PRO A 104 7.97 -0.05 -17.43
CA PRO A 104 8.75 0.83 -18.31
C PRO A 104 9.92 0.05 -18.93
N ARG A 105 10.29 0.42 -20.15
CA ARG A 105 11.41 -0.21 -20.88
C ARG A 105 12.72 0.26 -20.28
N VAL A 106 13.41 -0.65 -19.59
CA VAL A 106 14.72 -0.41 -18.97
C VAL A 106 15.61 -1.64 -19.17
N ASP A 107 16.88 -1.43 -19.48
CA ASP A 107 17.84 -2.53 -19.73
C ASP A 107 18.26 -3.23 -18.43
N GLN A 108 18.31 -2.50 -17.32
CA GLN A 108 18.74 -3.00 -16.02
C GLN A 108 17.69 -2.71 -14.95
N PRO A 109 16.65 -3.57 -14.81
CA PRO A 109 15.55 -3.35 -13.87
C PRO A 109 15.98 -3.09 -12.43
N ASN A 110 17.01 -3.80 -11.94
CA ASN A 110 17.53 -3.61 -10.59
C ASN A 110 18.24 -2.26 -10.40
N ALA A 111 18.99 -1.81 -11.41
CA ALA A 111 19.65 -0.50 -11.38
C ALA A 111 18.62 0.62 -11.47
N ALA A 112 17.63 0.49 -12.35
CA ALA A 112 16.51 1.42 -12.45
C ALA A 112 15.72 1.52 -11.13
N ALA A 113 15.44 0.38 -10.47
CA ALA A 113 14.81 0.38 -9.15
C ALA A 113 15.68 1.07 -8.10
N ALA A 114 17.01 0.95 -8.17
CA ALA A 114 17.93 1.65 -7.26
C ALA A 114 17.95 3.16 -7.51
N GLN A 115 17.92 3.59 -8.77
CA GLN A 115 17.81 5.00 -9.15
C GLN A 115 16.50 5.61 -8.64
N LEU A 116 15.37 4.93 -8.84
CA LEU A 116 14.07 5.37 -8.32
C LEU A 116 14.05 5.49 -6.79
N ARG A 117 14.72 4.58 -6.07
CA ARG A 117 14.89 4.68 -4.60
C ARG A 117 15.73 5.89 -4.16
N ALA A 118 16.58 6.41 -5.04
CA ALA A 118 17.43 7.56 -4.77
C ALA A 118 16.78 8.91 -5.16
N CYS A 119 15.62 8.91 -5.82
CA CYS A 119 14.86 10.12 -6.12
C CYS A 119 14.31 10.78 -4.84
N ASP A 120 13.92 12.06 -4.96
CA ASP A 120 13.19 12.79 -3.93
C ASP A 120 11.82 13.25 -4.47
N PRO A 121 10.70 12.66 -4.01
CA PRO A 121 10.62 11.57 -3.04
C PRO A 121 11.05 10.21 -3.64
N PRO A 122 11.48 9.24 -2.80
CA PRO A 122 11.82 7.90 -3.26
C PRO A 122 10.64 7.15 -3.86
N VAL A 123 10.86 6.46 -4.97
CA VAL A 123 9.88 5.56 -5.59
C VAL A 123 10.32 4.11 -5.38
N ILE A 124 9.46 3.32 -4.74
CA ILE A 124 9.70 1.89 -4.49
C ILE A 124 8.93 1.06 -5.52
N ALA A 125 9.63 0.57 -6.52
CA ALA A 125 9.10 -0.36 -7.52
C ALA A 125 9.45 -1.81 -7.17
N ARG A 126 8.71 -2.76 -7.74
CA ARG A 126 9.03 -4.19 -7.65
C ARG A 126 9.82 -4.61 -8.87
N VAL A 127 10.82 -5.47 -8.70
CA VAL A 127 11.48 -6.16 -9.82
C VAL A 127 11.04 -7.62 -9.81
N ALA A 128 10.46 -8.09 -10.90
CA ALA A 128 10.06 -9.48 -11.06
C ALA A 128 10.18 -9.89 -12.53
N GLN A 129 10.58 -11.14 -12.79
CA GLN A 129 10.74 -11.67 -14.15
C GLN A 129 11.58 -10.75 -15.07
N ASP A 130 12.65 -10.18 -14.51
CA ASP A 130 13.53 -9.24 -15.21
C ASP A 130 12.81 -8.02 -15.81
N ARG A 131 11.81 -7.51 -15.07
CA ARG A 131 11.07 -6.28 -15.37
C ARG A 131 10.93 -5.43 -14.12
N LEU A 132 11.00 -4.12 -14.31
CA LEU A 132 10.61 -3.13 -13.30
C LEU A 132 9.09 -2.99 -13.36
N LEU A 133 8.39 -3.13 -12.24
CA LEU A 133 6.93 -3.14 -12.17
C LEU A 133 6.44 -2.05 -11.21
N LEU A 134 5.53 -1.22 -11.71
CA LEU A 134 4.84 -0.17 -10.97
C LEU A 134 3.36 -0.53 -10.89
N ASP A 135 2.87 -0.74 -9.67
CA ASP A 135 1.49 -1.16 -9.41
C ASP A 135 0.64 0.04 -8.97
N PRO A 136 -0.35 0.48 -9.78
CA PRO A 136 -1.25 1.57 -9.41
C PRO A 136 -2.02 1.35 -8.11
N ARG A 137 -2.20 0.10 -7.68
CA ARG A 137 -2.93 -0.23 -6.43
C ARG A 137 -2.36 0.48 -5.21
N THR A 138 -1.04 0.66 -5.14
CA THR A 138 -0.35 1.24 -3.97
C THR A 138 0.09 2.68 -4.15
N VAL A 139 -0.29 3.32 -5.26
CA VAL A 139 0.01 4.74 -5.52
C VAL A 139 -1.23 5.56 -5.20
N LEU A 140 -1.12 6.50 -4.26
CA LEU A 140 -2.28 7.28 -3.80
C LEU A 140 -2.75 8.23 -4.91
N PRO A 141 -4.04 8.59 -4.93
CA PRO A 141 -4.53 9.67 -5.77
C PRO A 141 -3.70 10.95 -5.56
N GLY A 142 -3.27 11.58 -6.64
CA GLY A 142 -2.43 12.79 -6.62
C GLY A 142 -0.92 12.53 -6.57
N GLN A 143 -0.48 11.26 -6.52
CA GLN A 143 0.96 10.92 -6.58
C GLN A 143 1.45 10.56 -7.99
N ASP A 144 0.55 10.45 -8.97
CA ASP A 144 0.85 10.03 -10.34
C ASP A 144 1.89 10.94 -10.99
N GLU A 145 1.72 12.26 -10.89
CA GLU A 145 2.64 13.22 -11.52
C GLU A 145 4.07 13.07 -10.98
N VAL A 146 4.21 12.96 -9.66
CA VAL A 146 5.51 12.78 -8.99
C VAL A 146 6.14 11.44 -9.39
N LEU A 147 5.33 10.37 -9.43
CA LEU A 147 5.77 9.06 -9.88
C LEU A 147 6.27 9.09 -11.32
N LEU A 148 5.47 9.64 -12.24
CA LEU A 148 5.80 9.68 -13.66
C LEU A 148 7.04 10.54 -13.92
N ALA A 149 7.18 11.68 -13.22
CA ALA A 149 8.39 12.49 -13.30
C ALA A 149 9.66 11.70 -12.92
N ALA A 150 9.59 10.89 -11.85
CA ALA A 150 10.70 10.03 -11.44
C ALA A 150 10.99 8.93 -12.49
N VAL A 151 9.95 8.30 -13.05
CA VAL A 151 10.09 7.26 -14.07
C VAL A 151 10.70 7.80 -15.36
N SER A 152 10.35 9.02 -15.77
CA SER A 152 10.95 9.67 -16.95
C SER A 152 12.46 9.84 -16.84
N THR A 153 13.03 9.94 -15.62
CA THR A 153 14.49 10.02 -15.44
C THR A 153 15.22 8.74 -15.84
N LEU A 154 14.53 7.60 -15.89
CA LEU A 154 15.08 6.31 -16.31
C LEU A 154 15.27 6.23 -17.83
N GLN A 155 14.64 7.13 -18.58
CA GLN A 155 14.50 7.05 -20.04
C GLN A 155 15.53 7.92 -20.78
N THR A 156 16.64 8.23 -20.11
CA THR A 156 17.65 9.12 -20.67
C THR A 156 18.58 8.36 -21.62
N THR A 157 18.21 8.40 -22.90
CA THR A 157 18.94 8.03 -24.15
C THR A 157 19.14 6.56 -24.46
#